data_AF-A0A397H5L8-F1
#
_entry.id   AF-A0A397H5L8-F1
#
_cell.length_a   1.000
_cell.length_b   1.000
_cell.length_c   1.000
_cell.angle_alpha   90.00
_cell.angle_beta   90.00
_cell.angle_gamma   90.00
#
_symmetry.space_group_name_H-M   'P 1'
#
loop_
_entity.id
_entity.type
_entity.pdbx_description
1 polymer ?
#
loop_
_entity_poly.entity_id
_entity_poly.type
_entity_poly.pdbx_seq_one_letter_code
_entity_poly.pdbx_strand_id
1 'polypeptide(L)'
;MAWSSRDAIRPFLFVVRLFAWLSAIIVMGVTAWAVTKTDGYRVVYPLVIAVLSTAFYIPAMVVSTMKRNRGYMLPLDIVFSYLWLAAFIFLAQHIGQENCRWFYWGVSTACARKRTAEAFSFLAFFWTLCAMCFEIFNFYYSGKERPEGMHPHGEKRLHPEAGRAPLDAPADVAQPAA
;
A
#
# COMPACT_ATOMS: atom_id res chain seq x y z
N MET A 1 -5.83 -27.64 13.15
CA MET A 1 -6.12 -26.41 12.38
C MET A 1 -4.79 -25.79 11.96
N ALA A 2 -4.30 -26.13 10.77
CA ALA A 2 -3.07 -25.55 10.25
C ALA A 2 -3.41 -24.18 9.66
N TRP A 3 -3.08 -23.10 10.36
CA TRP A 3 -3.07 -21.76 9.77
C TRP A 3 -2.08 -21.78 8.61
N SER A 4 -2.56 -21.62 7.38
CA SER A 4 -1.66 -21.39 6.26
C SER A 4 -1.00 -20.03 6.52
N SER A 5 0.33 -19.92 6.41
CA SER A 5 1.05 -18.65 6.67
C SER A 5 0.47 -17.44 5.91
N ARG A 6 -0.26 -17.69 4.82
CA ARG A 6 -1.02 -16.69 4.03
C ARG A 6 -2.21 -16.06 4.74
N ASP A 7 -2.87 -16.81 5.63
CA ASP A 7 -4.02 -16.32 6.38
C ASP A 7 -3.60 -15.37 7.51
N ALA A 8 -2.36 -15.50 8.01
CA ALA A 8 -1.78 -14.62 9.03
C ALA A 8 -1.18 -13.32 8.46
N ILE A 9 -0.69 -13.33 7.20
CA ILE A 9 -0.06 -12.14 6.59
C ILE A 9 -1.06 -11.01 6.34
N ARG A 10 -2.32 -11.33 6.02
CA ARG A 10 -3.39 -10.36 5.73
C ARG A 10 -3.78 -9.48 6.94
N PRO A 11 -4.15 -10.05 8.12
CA PRO A 11 -4.44 -9.23 9.29
C PRO A 11 -3.21 -8.45 9.74
N PHE A 12 -2.01 -9.01 9.56
CA PHE A 12 -0.77 -8.32 9.88
C PHE A 12 -0.55 -7.08 8.98
N LEU A 13 -0.74 -7.20 7.67
CA LEU A 13 -0.73 -6.09 6.71
C LEU A 13 -1.72 -4.99 7.09
N PHE A 14 -2.94 -5.37 7.45
CA PHE A 14 -3.96 -4.42 7.90
C PHE A 14 -3.51 -3.65 9.15
N VAL A 15 -2.98 -4.36 10.15
CA VAL A 15 -2.49 -3.74 11.41
C VAL A 15 -1.35 -2.77 11.14
N VAL A 16 -0.36 -3.16 10.33
CA VAL A 16 0.76 -2.28 9.98
C VAL A 16 0.30 -1.04 9.22
N ARG A 17 -0.63 -1.19 8.26
CA ARG A 17 -1.22 -0.04 7.54
C ARG A 17 -2.04 0.85 8.45
N LEU A 18 -2.73 0.28 9.44
CA LEU A 18 -3.45 1.05 10.46
C LEU A 18 -2.48 1.90 11.29
N PHE A 19 -1.36 1.33 11.75
CA PHE A 19 -0.35 2.10 12.47
C PHE A 19 0.33 3.19 11.61
N ALA A 20 0.59 2.91 10.33
CA ALA A 20 1.07 3.91 9.38
C ALA A 20 0.08 5.06 9.19
N TRP A 21 -1.21 4.74 9.10
CA TRP A 21 -2.26 5.76 8.95
C TRP A 21 -2.48 6.58 10.22
N LEU A 22 -2.47 5.94 11.39
CA LEU A 22 -2.58 6.64 12.68
C LEU A 22 -1.43 7.62 12.89
N SER A 23 -0.20 7.21 12.59
CA SER A 23 0.97 8.10 12.65
C SER A 23 0.87 9.25 11.66
N ALA A 24 0.40 9.01 10.44
CA ALA A 24 0.12 10.07 9.46
C ALA A 24 -0.91 11.09 9.96
N ILE A 25 -2.02 10.64 10.58
CA ILE A 25 -3.05 11.53 11.15
C ILE A 25 -2.48 12.40 12.26
N ILE A 26 -1.65 11.84 13.14
CA ILE A 26 -1.03 12.59 14.24
C ILE A 26 -0.13 13.68 13.67
N VAL A 27 0.70 13.37 12.67
CA VAL A 27 1.55 14.37 12.00
C VAL A 27 0.69 15.42 11.28
N MET A 28 -0.40 15.02 10.62
CA MET A 28 -1.32 15.94 9.96
C MET A 28 -1.93 16.92 10.98
N GLY A 29 -2.39 16.44 12.14
CA GLY A 29 -2.95 17.30 13.19
C GLY A 29 -1.94 18.28 13.76
N VAL A 30 -0.70 17.84 14.01
CA VAL A 30 0.37 18.71 14.55
C VAL A 30 0.81 19.75 13.52
N THR A 31 0.96 19.36 12.25
CA THR A 31 1.39 20.26 11.16
C THR A 31 0.28 21.22 10.72
N ALA A 32 -0.99 20.79 10.73
CA ALA A 32 -2.14 21.65 10.45
C ALA A 32 -2.25 22.78 11.48
N TRP A 33 -2.06 22.47 12.77
CA TRP A 33 -1.97 23.50 13.80
C TRP A 33 -0.79 24.45 13.53
N ALA A 34 0.38 23.93 13.17
CA ALA A 34 1.58 24.74 12.93
C ALA A 34 1.45 25.69 11.72
N VAL A 35 0.70 25.31 10.68
CA VAL A 35 0.40 26.16 9.52
C VAL A 35 -0.44 27.38 9.90
N THR A 36 -1.38 27.25 10.84
CA THR A 36 -2.21 28.41 11.26
C THR A 36 -1.44 29.52 11.96
N LYS A 37 -0.19 29.25 12.37
CA LYS A 37 0.60 30.16 13.19
C LYS A 37 1.94 30.57 12.57
N THR A 38 2.33 29.94 11.46
CA THR A 38 3.64 30.12 10.85
C THR A 38 3.58 29.86 9.35
N ASP A 39 3.85 30.90 8.57
CA ASP A 39 3.93 30.82 7.11
C ASP A 39 5.32 30.34 6.69
N GLY A 40 5.49 29.02 6.61
CA GLY A 40 6.76 28.41 6.22
C GLY A 40 6.58 27.18 5.33
N TYR A 41 7.23 27.20 4.15
CA TYR A 41 7.26 26.06 3.21
C TYR A 41 7.70 24.74 3.85
N ARG A 42 8.51 24.83 4.92
CA ARG A 42 9.02 23.71 5.71
C ARG A 42 7.95 22.99 6.53
N VAL A 43 6.85 23.67 6.88
CA VAL A 43 5.69 23.09 7.58
C VAL A 43 4.65 22.59 6.59
N VAL A 44 4.53 23.26 5.44
CA VAL A 44 3.59 22.89 4.37
C VAL A 44 3.99 21.55 3.73
N TYR A 45 5.28 21.27 3.53
CA TYR A 45 5.75 20.01 2.94
C TYR A 45 5.30 18.74 3.72
N PRO A 46 5.61 18.58 5.02
CA PRO A 46 5.14 17.44 5.81
C PRO A 46 3.62 17.42 5.96
N LEU A 47 2.94 18.58 5.96
CA LEU A 47 1.48 18.66 5.96
C LEU A 47 0.88 18.02 4.70
N VAL A 48 1.38 18.37 3.52
CA VAL A 48 0.90 17.82 2.24
C VAL A 48 1.13 16.32 2.20
N ILE A 49 2.31 15.85 2.61
CA ILE A 49 2.61 14.41 2.66
C ILE A 49 1.67 13.69 3.61
N ALA A 50 1.40 14.26 4.78
CA ALA A 50 0.49 13.68 5.76
C ALA A 50 -0.95 13.59 5.20
N VAL A 51 -1.45 14.66 4.57
CA VAL A 51 -2.79 14.69 3.96
C VAL A 51 -2.92 13.68 2.82
N LEU A 52 -1.94 13.63 1.91
CA LEU A 52 -1.93 12.64 0.83
C LEU A 52 -1.88 11.22 1.41
N SER A 53 -1.03 10.98 2.40
CA SER A 53 -0.92 9.67 3.07
C SER A 53 -2.27 9.27 3.66
N THR A 54 -2.93 10.14 4.41
CA THR A 54 -4.24 9.86 5.00
C THR A 54 -5.30 9.55 3.94
N ALA A 55 -5.35 10.31 2.84
CA ALA A 55 -6.33 10.09 1.78
C ALA A 55 -6.11 8.77 1.03
N PHE A 56 -4.85 8.43 0.73
CA PHE A 56 -4.51 7.23 -0.04
C PHE A 56 -4.46 5.95 0.82
N TYR A 57 -4.18 6.04 2.12
CA TYR A 57 -4.16 4.87 3.00
C TYR A 57 -5.56 4.35 3.37
N ILE A 58 -6.61 5.18 3.32
CA ILE A 58 -8.00 4.72 3.55
C ILE A 58 -8.42 3.63 2.55
N PRO A 59 -8.36 3.84 1.22
CA PRO A 59 -8.62 2.77 0.27
C PRO A 59 -7.57 1.66 0.38
N ALA A 60 -6.34 1.95 0.79
CA ALA A 60 -5.31 0.94 1.04
C ALA A 60 -5.67 -0.07 2.12
N MET A 61 -6.36 0.36 3.17
CA MET A 61 -6.87 -0.55 4.20
C MET A 61 -8.02 -1.41 3.68
N VAL A 62 -8.97 -0.83 2.93
CA VAL A 62 -10.12 -1.55 2.36
C VAL A 62 -9.65 -2.65 1.39
N VAL A 63 -8.62 -2.37 0.60
CA VAL A 63 -8.10 -3.35 -0.36
C VAL A 63 -7.22 -4.40 0.32
N SER A 64 -6.61 -4.10 1.48
CA SER A 64 -5.87 -5.09 2.29
C SER A 64 -6.76 -6.22 2.83
N THR A 65 -8.05 -5.94 3.07
CA THR A 65 -9.03 -6.96 3.50
C THR A 65 -9.61 -7.75 2.32
N MET A 66 -9.44 -7.28 1.08
CA MET A 66 -10.02 -7.89 -0.11
C MET A 66 -9.20 -9.10 -0.59
N LYS A 67 -9.86 -10.25 -0.77
CA LYS A 67 -9.20 -11.53 -1.16
C LYS A 67 -8.48 -11.50 -2.52
N ARG A 68 -8.76 -10.50 -3.36
CA ARG A 68 -8.28 -10.31 -4.74
C ARG A 68 -7.09 -9.34 -4.84
N ASN A 69 -6.47 -8.94 -3.73
CA ASN A 69 -5.37 -7.98 -3.80
C ASN A 69 -4.05 -8.65 -4.21
N ARG A 70 -3.58 -8.40 -5.45
CA ARG A 70 -2.34 -8.98 -6.02
C ARG A 70 -1.11 -8.07 -5.87
N GLY A 71 -1.04 -7.26 -4.81
CA GLY A 71 0.09 -6.34 -4.60
C GLY A 71 0.00 -5.05 -5.41
N TYR A 72 -1.20 -4.60 -5.81
CA TYR A 72 -1.39 -3.32 -6.52
C TYR A 72 -0.95 -2.10 -5.71
N MET A 73 -0.75 -2.25 -4.40
CA MET A 73 -0.43 -1.17 -3.47
C MET A 73 1.07 -1.04 -3.19
N LEU A 74 1.88 -1.96 -3.72
CA LEU A 74 3.33 -1.94 -3.57
C LEU A 74 3.98 -0.63 -4.08
N PRO A 75 3.61 -0.07 -5.25
CA PRO A 75 4.18 1.21 -5.70
C PRO A 75 3.80 2.37 -4.78
N LEU A 76 2.60 2.34 -4.22
CA LEU A 76 2.10 3.35 -3.29
C LEU A 76 2.91 3.33 -2.00
N ASP A 77 3.14 2.14 -1.43
CA ASP A 77 3.94 1.98 -0.20
C ASP A 77 5.41 2.43 -0.42
N ILE A 78 5.99 2.23 -1.60
CA ILE A 78 7.34 2.72 -1.94
C ILE A 78 7.38 4.25 -1.97
N VAL A 79 6.45 4.89 -2.70
CA VAL A 79 6.42 6.35 -2.84
C VAL A 79 6.23 7.01 -1.47
N PHE A 80 5.29 6.51 -0.67
CA PHE A 80 5.04 7.05 0.66
C PHE A 80 6.21 6.83 1.62
N SER A 81 6.87 5.68 1.59
CA SER A 81 8.09 5.44 2.38
C SER A 81 9.17 6.50 2.08
N TYR A 82 9.41 6.80 0.81
CA TYR A 82 10.38 7.84 0.41
C TYR A 82 9.96 9.24 0.85
N LEU A 83 8.68 9.60 0.66
CA LEU A 83 8.15 10.89 1.08
C LEU A 83 8.23 11.08 2.60
N TRP A 84 7.91 10.05 3.39
CA TRP A 84 8.03 10.10 4.85
C TRP A 84 9.49 10.23 5.31
N LEU A 85 10.42 9.55 4.63
CA LEU A 85 11.85 9.70 4.89
C LEU A 85 12.33 11.14 4.60
N ALA A 86 11.92 11.73 3.48
CA ALA A 86 12.24 13.12 3.15
C ALA A 86 11.64 14.10 4.19
N ALA A 87 10.38 13.90 4.56
CA ALA A 87 9.71 14.70 5.59
C ALA A 87 10.43 14.63 6.94
N PHE A 88 10.84 13.42 7.36
CA PHE A 88 11.61 13.21 8.58
C PHE A 88 12.95 13.95 8.55
N ILE A 89 13.71 13.84 7.46
CA ILE A 89 15.01 14.53 7.31
C ILE A 89 14.82 16.04 7.45
N PHE A 90 13.83 16.62 6.77
CA PHE A 90 13.58 18.07 6.85
C PHE A 90 13.16 18.53 8.25
N LEU A 91 12.40 17.71 8.99
CA LEU A 91 12.05 17.99 10.38
C LEU A 91 13.24 17.90 11.32
N ALA A 92 14.09 16.88 11.17
CA ALA A 92 15.26 16.66 12.02
C ALA A 92 16.29 17.80 11.90
N GLN A 93 16.52 18.30 10.67
CA GLN A 93 17.45 19.43 10.45
C GLN A 93 16.98 20.72 11.14
N HIS A 94 15.66 20.95 11.24
CA HIS A 94 15.11 22.17 11.82
C HIS A 94 15.22 22.21 13.36
N ILE A 95 15.08 21.06 14.03
CA ILE A 95 15.18 20.98 15.49
C ILE A 95 16.61 21.22 15.99
N GLY A 96 17.63 20.98 15.15
CA GLY A 96 19.02 21.31 15.46
C GLY A 96 19.34 22.81 15.41
N GLN A 97 18.53 23.62 14.71
CA GLN A 97 18.78 25.06 14.49
C GLN A 97 18.01 25.95 15.49
N GLU A 98 16.88 25.46 16.00
CA GLU A 98 16.01 26.18 16.93
C GLU A 98 16.37 25.72 18.35
N ASN A 99 16.64 26.65 19.28
CA ASN A 99 17.18 26.45 20.65
C ASN A 99 16.38 25.54 21.62
N CYS A 100 15.59 24.59 21.14
CA CYS A 100 14.93 23.58 21.95
C CYS A 100 15.82 22.37 22.21
N ARG A 101 16.75 22.60 23.15
CA ARG A 101 17.58 21.58 23.78
C ARG A 101 16.76 20.33 24.13
N TRP A 102 17.24 19.19 23.65
CA TRP A 102 16.73 17.83 23.87
C TRP A 102 16.47 17.50 25.36
N PHE A 103 17.09 18.25 26.28
CA PHE A 103 17.09 18.00 27.73
C PHE A 103 16.48 19.12 28.58
N TYR A 104 15.74 20.07 28.00
CA TYR A 104 15.00 21.04 28.82
C TYR A 104 13.59 20.51 29.07
N TRP A 105 13.33 20.05 30.29
CA TRP A 105 12.02 19.71 30.87
C TRP A 105 11.09 20.94 31.00
N GLY A 106 11.21 21.91 30.09
CA GLY A 106 10.31 23.03 29.98
C GLY A 106 9.17 22.66 29.05
N VAL A 107 7.95 22.63 29.57
CA VAL A 107 6.70 22.44 28.80
C VAL A 107 6.43 23.68 27.94
N SER A 108 7.36 24.03 27.04
CA SER A 108 7.04 24.91 25.94
C SER A 108 6.26 24.08 24.93
N THR A 109 4.94 24.29 24.91
CA THR A 109 4.00 23.56 24.05
C THR A 109 4.41 23.58 22.58
N ALA A 110 5.13 24.61 22.13
CA ALA A 110 5.67 24.71 20.78
C ALA A 110 6.77 23.68 20.49
N CYS A 111 7.68 23.42 21.43
CA CYS A 111 8.79 22.49 21.19
C CYS A 111 8.46 21.03 21.44
N ALA A 112 7.56 20.75 22.39
CA ALA A 112 6.97 19.42 22.51
C ALA A 112 6.30 19.01 21.19
N ARG A 113 5.55 19.92 20.54
CA ARG A 113 4.91 19.66 19.24
C ARG A 113 5.91 19.41 18.12
N LYS A 114 7.00 20.16 18.03
CA LYS A 114 8.07 19.92 17.03
C LYS A 114 8.69 18.51 17.22
N ARG A 115 8.99 18.12 18.46
CA ARG A 115 9.50 16.79 18.84
C ARG A 115 8.51 15.68 18.50
N THR A 116 7.22 15.90 18.76
CA THR A 116 6.14 14.97 18.40
C THR A 116 6.09 14.80 16.88
N ALA A 117 6.07 15.89 16.10
CA ALA A 117 6.03 15.80 14.64
C ALA A 117 7.22 15.01 14.07
N GLU A 118 8.42 15.21 14.61
CA GLU A 118 9.64 14.49 14.22
C GLU A 118 9.52 12.99 14.50
N ALA A 119 9.19 12.62 15.74
CA ALA A 119 9.08 11.23 16.17
C ALA A 119 7.97 10.47 15.42
N PHE A 120 6.80 11.10 15.23
CA PHE A 120 5.69 10.47 14.52
C PHE A 120 5.93 10.40 13.01
N SER A 121 6.73 11.29 12.42
CA SER A 121 7.16 11.16 11.02
C SER A 121 8.10 9.96 10.85
N PHE A 122 9.00 9.71 11.81
CA PHE A 122 9.83 8.50 11.81
C PHE A 122 8.98 7.23 11.97
N LEU A 123 7.98 7.25 12.87
CA LEU A 123 7.06 6.11 13.02
C LEU A 123 6.26 5.86 11.73
N ALA A 124 5.78 6.89 11.06
CA ALA A 124 5.09 6.75 9.79
C ALA A 124 6.01 6.13 8.72
N PHE A 125 7.26 6.59 8.63
CA PHE A 125 8.27 5.95 7.78
C PHE A 125 8.48 4.47 8.13
N PHE A 126 8.67 4.14 9.41
CA PHE A 126 8.91 2.77 9.85
C PHE A 126 7.74 1.84 9.51
N TRP A 127 6.50 2.26 9.81
CA TRP A 127 5.32 1.45 9.52
C TRP A 127 5.04 1.33 8.02
N THR A 128 5.28 2.37 7.23
CA THR A 128 5.17 2.28 5.76
C THR A 128 6.25 1.37 5.16
N LEU A 129 7.47 1.37 5.70
CA LEU A 129 8.53 0.43 5.32
C LEU A 129 8.14 -1.01 5.67
N CYS A 130 7.61 -1.24 6.88
CA CYS A 130 7.08 -2.55 7.24
C CYS A 130 5.97 -2.96 6.28
N ALA A 131 5.00 -2.09 5.99
CA ALA A 131 3.90 -2.39 5.05
C ALA A 131 4.44 -2.82 3.68
N MET A 132 5.43 -2.10 3.16
CA MET A 132 6.12 -2.41 1.91
C MET A 132 6.77 -3.81 1.97
N CYS A 133 7.52 -4.14 3.03
CA CYS A 133 8.13 -5.46 3.19
C CYS A 133 7.09 -6.58 3.22
N PHE A 134 6.01 -6.43 3.97
CA PHE A 134 4.93 -7.43 4.03
C PHE A 134 4.19 -7.57 2.70
N GLU A 135 4.02 -6.49 1.94
CA GLU A 135 3.38 -6.54 0.62
C GLU A 135 4.29 -7.24 -0.40
N ILE A 136 5.62 -7.04 -0.32
CA ILE A 136 6.61 -7.78 -1.10
C ILE A 136 6.57 -9.28 -0.78
N PHE A 137 6.53 -9.64 0.51
CA PHE A 137 6.38 -11.04 0.92
C PHE A 137 5.08 -11.65 0.39
N ASN A 138 3.97 -10.93 0.52
CA ASN A 138 2.67 -11.38 0.00
C ASN A 138 2.70 -11.59 -1.52
N PHE A 139 3.35 -10.68 -2.27
CA PHE A 139 3.55 -10.82 -3.71
C PHE A 139 4.45 -12.02 -4.06
N TYR A 140 5.56 -12.22 -3.34
CA TYR A 140 6.48 -13.33 -3.55
C TYR A 140 5.81 -14.69 -3.31
N TYR A 141 5.06 -14.84 -2.21
CA TYR A 141 4.30 -16.07 -1.95
C TYR A 141 3.19 -16.30 -2.99
N SER A 142 2.50 -15.24 -3.42
CA SER A 142 1.51 -15.33 -4.50
C SER A 142 2.13 -15.72 -5.84
N GLY A 143 3.38 -15.34 -6.09
CA GLY A 143 4.14 -15.73 -7.28
C GLY A 143 4.63 -17.19 -7.24
N LYS A 144 5.03 -17.69 -6.05
CA LYS A 144 5.50 -19.07 -5.86
C LYS A 144 4.41 -20.13 -6.04
N GLU A 145 3.15 -19.78 -5.85
CA GLU A 145 1.99 -20.62 -6.19
C GLU A 145 1.75 -20.77 -7.70
N ARG A 146 2.62 -20.21 -8.54
CA ARG A 146 2.65 -20.47 -9.98
C ARG A 146 3.83 -21.39 -10.35
N PRO A 147 3.83 -22.69 -10.00
CA PRO A 147 4.48 -23.66 -10.85
C PRO A 147 3.57 -23.89 -12.07
N GLU A 148 4.13 -23.67 -13.26
CA GLU A 148 3.63 -24.13 -14.57
C GLU A 148 2.13 -24.39 -14.75
N GLY A 149 1.44 -23.47 -15.44
CA GLY A 149 0.06 -23.69 -15.85
C GLY A 149 -0.57 -22.50 -16.54
N MET A 150 -0.20 -22.29 -17.81
CA MET A 150 -1.16 -22.10 -18.89
C MET A 150 -2.50 -21.43 -18.50
N HIS A 151 -2.55 -20.09 -18.51
CA HIS A 151 -3.71 -19.42 -19.09
C HIS A 151 -3.28 -18.93 -20.46
N PRO A 152 -3.64 -19.65 -21.55
CA PRO A 152 -3.57 -19.04 -22.86
C PRO A 152 -4.53 -17.85 -22.84
N HIS A 153 -4.18 -16.84 -23.62
CA HIS A 153 -5.13 -15.84 -24.09
C HIS A 153 -6.49 -16.50 -24.37
N GLY A 154 -7.55 -15.90 -23.83
CA GLY A 154 -8.88 -16.51 -23.74
C GLY A 154 -9.32 -17.20 -25.02
N GLU A 155 -9.39 -18.53 -24.97
CA GLU A 155 -10.22 -19.29 -25.89
C GLU A 155 -11.66 -18.92 -25.57
N LYS A 156 -12.28 -18.15 -26.48
CA LYS A 156 -13.74 -17.96 -26.48
C LYS A 156 -14.33 -19.36 -26.48
N ARG A 157 -15.00 -19.77 -25.39
CA ARG A 157 -15.84 -20.97 -25.41
C ARG A 157 -16.80 -20.83 -26.58
N LEU A 158 -16.61 -21.65 -27.62
CA LEU A 158 -17.67 -21.91 -28.57
C LEU A 158 -18.79 -22.59 -27.78
N HIS A 159 -19.94 -21.93 -27.72
CA HIS A 159 -21.16 -22.50 -27.17
C HIS A 159 -21.56 -23.67 -28.08
N PRO A 160 -21.78 -24.90 -27.57
CA PRO A 160 -22.38 -25.94 -28.39
C PRO A 160 -23.88 -25.64 -28.55
N GLU A 161 -24.40 -26.02 -29.72
CA GLU A 161 -25.81 -26.08 -30.13
C GLU A 161 -26.52 -24.76 -30.49
N ALA A 162 -26.48 -24.39 -31.77
CA ALA A 162 -27.68 -24.12 -32.58
C ALA A 162 -27.33 -23.85 -34.07
N GLY A 163 -27.45 -24.88 -34.91
CA GLY A 163 -27.87 -24.76 -36.31
C GLY A 163 -26.91 -24.12 -37.33
N ARG A 164 -26.05 -24.93 -37.95
CA ARG A 164 -25.86 -24.97 -39.42
C ARG A 164 -24.99 -26.15 -39.81
N ALA A 165 -25.47 -26.93 -40.78
CA ALA A 165 -24.80 -28.10 -41.34
C ALA A 165 -23.45 -27.72 -42.00
N PRO A 166 -22.39 -28.54 -41.87
CA PRO A 166 -21.19 -28.42 -42.70
C PRO A 166 -21.50 -28.91 -44.12
N LEU A 167 -21.26 -28.07 -45.13
CA LEU A 167 -21.65 -28.31 -46.52
C LEU A 167 -20.58 -29.01 -47.36
N ASP A 168 -19.48 -29.51 -46.77
CA ASP A 168 -18.31 -29.94 -47.55
C ASP A 168 -17.68 -31.25 -47.04
N ALA A 169 -18.46 -32.33 -46.98
CA ALA A 169 -17.91 -33.69 -46.83
C ALA A 169 -18.32 -34.56 -48.04
N PRO A 170 -17.35 -35.18 -48.75
CA PRO A 170 -17.64 -36.03 -49.90
C PRO A 170 -18.36 -37.31 -49.43
N ALA A 171 -19.45 -37.65 -50.11
CA ALA A 171 -20.20 -38.88 -49.87
C ALA A 171 -19.40 -40.08 -50.40
N ASP A 172 -18.68 -40.77 -49.51
CA ASP A 172 -18.21 -42.13 -49.77
C ASP A 172 -19.46 -43.05 -49.76
N VAL A 173 -19.85 -43.51 -50.95
CA VAL A 173 -21.01 -44.36 -51.14
C VAL A 173 -20.69 -45.75 -50.60
N ALA A 174 -21.43 -46.14 -49.58
CA ALA A 174 -21.40 -47.45 -48.97
C ALA A 174 -21.57 -48.57 -50.01
N GLN A 175 -20.63 -49.51 -50.00
CA GLN A 175 -20.78 -50.85 -50.56
C GLN A 175 -21.69 -51.71 -49.66
N PRO A 176 -22.67 -52.44 -50.23
CA PRO A 176 -23.02 -53.74 -49.68
C PRO A 176 -23.01 -54.85 -50.73
N ALA A 177 -22.82 -56.06 -50.22
CA ALA A 177 -22.59 -57.31 -50.91
C ALA A 177 -23.75 -57.79 -51.81
N ALA A 178 -23.41 -58.25 -53.01
CA ALA A 178 -23.73 -59.55 -53.61
C ALA A 178 -23.13 -59.63 -55.02
#